data_AF-A0A7C3YUJ6-F1
#
_entry.id   AF-A0A7C3YUJ6-F1
#
_cell.length_a   1.000
_cell.length_b   1.000
_cell.length_c   1.000
_cell.angle_alpha   90.00
_cell.angle_beta   90.00
_cell.angle_gamma   90.00
#
_symmetry.space_group_name_H-M   'P 1'
#
loop_
_entity.id
_entity.type
_entity.pdbx_description
1 polymer ?
#
loop_
_entity_poly.entity_id
_entity_poly.type
_entity_poly.pdbx_seq_one_letter_code
_entity_poly.pdbx_strand_id
1 'polypeptide(L)'
;MKKSLVFVSVFLFLGLCFAQETLVIEKLSRVYPPLKFTHDKHMEIAEGDCKRCHHFSGDKTPPCWACHTAEAQKVAVPLREAYHGLCTKCHKEMAGPVSCKECHGSPVKKYETLSISTLSKLYEPVDFPHGRHIEAVKVCKECHHMEEGRTYNCSSCHTREDVYRYEQRAVTIGLKGAYHGSCLSCHRKTGKGPLKCTACHKRRAKR
;
A
#
# COMPACT_ATOMS: atom_id res chain seq x y z
N MET A 1 59.62 -45.30 -15.30
CA MET A 1 58.80 -44.91 -16.48
C MET A 1 57.40 -45.48 -16.22
N LYS A 2 56.26 -44.80 -16.12
CA LYS A 2 55.80 -43.41 -16.27
C LYS A 2 54.79 -43.19 -15.13
N LYS A 3 54.86 -42.05 -14.44
CA LYS A 3 53.86 -41.67 -13.41
C LYS A 3 52.67 -41.04 -14.15
N SER A 4 51.51 -41.70 -14.15
CA SER A 4 50.27 -41.10 -14.68
C SER A 4 49.60 -40.29 -13.57
N LEU A 5 49.70 -38.97 -13.70
CA LEU A 5 49.04 -37.99 -12.85
C LEU A 5 47.56 -37.92 -13.29
N VAL A 6 46.63 -38.36 -12.43
CA VAL A 6 45.19 -38.19 -12.65
C VAL A 6 44.78 -36.82 -12.09
N PHE A 7 44.51 -35.86 -12.97
CA PHE A 7 43.96 -34.55 -12.61
C PHE A 7 42.45 -34.70 -12.38
N VAL A 8 42.04 -34.80 -11.12
CA VAL A 8 40.62 -34.67 -10.74
C VAL A 8 40.28 -33.18 -10.75
N SER A 9 39.70 -32.71 -11.86
CA SER A 9 39.14 -31.36 -11.96
C SER A 9 37.87 -31.30 -11.11
N VAL A 10 37.99 -30.70 -9.92
CA VAL A 10 36.84 -30.32 -9.10
C VAL A 10 36.22 -29.08 -9.75
N PHE A 11 35.19 -29.28 -10.57
CA PHE A 11 34.33 -28.19 -11.04
C PHE A 11 33.58 -27.64 -9.83
N LEU A 12 34.11 -26.55 -9.26
CA LEU A 12 33.43 -25.71 -8.29
C LEU A 12 32.24 -25.06 -9.01
N PHE A 13 31.07 -25.70 -8.97
CA PHE A 13 29.80 -25.10 -9.38
C PHE A 13 29.53 -23.91 -8.45
N LEU A 14 30.02 -22.73 -8.84
CA LEU A 14 29.60 -21.46 -8.28
C LEU A 14 28.10 -21.38 -8.55
N GLY A 15 27.28 -21.63 -7.52
CA GLY A 15 25.83 -21.50 -7.59
C GLY A 15 25.48 -20.07 -7.95
N LEU A 16 25.23 -19.83 -9.24
CA LEU A 16 24.58 -18.64 -9.74
C LEU A 16 23.17 -18.64 -9.14
N CYS A 17 23.00 -17.86 -8.09
CA CYS A 17 21.69 -17.52 -7.55
C CYS A 17 20.99 -16.66 -8.61
N PHE A 18 20.29 -17.31 -9.54
CA PHE A 18 19.43 -16.63 -10.50
C PHE A 18 18.26 -16.03 -9.72
N ALA A 19 18.37 -14.76 -9.35
CA ALA A 19 17.24 -13.99 -8.88
C ALA A 19 16.26 -13.85 -10.05
N GLN A 20 15.20 -14.64 -10.06
CA GLN A 20 14.14 -14.54 -11.07
C GLN A 20 13.52 -13.14 -11.03
N GLU A 21 13.41 -12.47 -12.17
CA GLU A 21 12.81 -11.14 -12.25
C GLU A 21 11.31 -11.25 -11.96
N THR A 22 10.91 -10.77 -10.78
CA THR A 22 9.50 -10.67 -10.42
C THR A 22 8.99 -9.27 -10.71
N LEU A 23 7.99 -9.16 -11.58
CA LEU A 23 7.28 -7.91 -11.84
C LEU A 23 6.28 -7.64 -10.72
N VAL A 24 6.17 -6.39 -10.27
CA VAL A 24 5.21 -6.00 -9.24
C VAL A 24 4.02 -5.29 -9.89
N ILE A 25 2.85 -5.93 -9.85
CA ILE A 25 1.59 -5.35 -10.32
C ILE A 25 0.94 -4.63 -9.13
N GLU A 26 1.22 -3.32 -9.03
CA GLU A 26 0.74 -2.48 -7.92
C GLU A 26 -0.51 -1.65 -8.26
N LYS A 27 -0.84 -1.50 -9.55
CA LYS A 27 -1.94 -0.63 -9.99
C LYS A 27 -3.27 -1.09 -9.36
N LEU A 28 -3.98 -0.17 -8.72
CA LEU A 28 -5.23 -0.39 -7.98
C LEU A 28 -5.12 -1.21 -6.69
N SER A 29 -3.90 -1.46 -6.17
CA SER A 29 -3.72 -2.10 -4.86
C SER A 29 -4.23 -1.19 -3.73
N ARG A 30 -5.32 -1.62 -3.08
CA ARG A 30 -5.96 -0.90 -1.96
C ARG A 30 -6.20 -1.80 -0.75
N VAL A 31 -6.80 -2.96 -0.99
CA VAL A 31 -7.22 -3.91 0.05
C VAL A 31 -6.22 -5.05 0.20
N TYR A 32 -5.60 -5.46 -0.90
CA TYR A 32 -4.57 -6.49 -0.89
C TYR A 32 -3.22 -5.91 -1.30
N PRO A 33 -2.10 -6.50 -0.84
CA PRO A 33 -0.77 -6.19 -1.33
C PRO A 33 -0.66 -6.28 -2.86
N PRO A 34 0.30 -5.53 -3.46
CA PRO A 34 0.66 -5.71 -4.86
C PRO A 34 1.00 -7.16 -5.20
N LEU A 35 0.52 -7.63 -6.35
CA LEU A 35 0.79 -8.97 -6.84
C LEU A 35 2.23 -9.03 -7.37
N LYS A 36 3.02 -9.99 -6.85
CA LYS A 36 4.32 -10.33 -7.42
C LYS A 36 4.10 -11.35 -8.55
N PHE A 37 4.27 -10.90 -9.79
CA PHE A 37 4.06 -11.68 -11.00
C PHE A 37 5.39 -12.19 -11.55
N THR A 38 5.45 -13.46 -11.92
CA THR A 38 6.66 -14.11 -12.47
C THR A 38 6.51 -14.26 -13.98
N HIS A 39 6.91 -13.23 -14.73
CA HIS A 39 6.68 -13.18 -16.18
C HIS A 39 7.33 -14.35 -16.92
N ASP A 40 8.60 -14.67 -16.61
CA ASP A 40 9.35 -15.73 -17.29
C ASP A 40 8.70 -17.11 -17.14
N LYS A 41 8.22 -17.43 -15.92
CA LYS A 41 7.51 -18.70 -15.67
C LYS A 41 6.22 -18.79 -16.47
N HIS A 42 5.50 -17.68 -16.58
CA HIS A 42 4.26 -17.65 -17.37
C HIS A 42 4.55 -17.72 -18.86
N MET A 43 5.67 -17.15 -19.33
CA MET A 43 6.10 -17.29 -20.72
C MET A 43 6.46 -18.73 -21.08
N GLU A 44 7.14 -19.45 -20.18
CA GLU A 44 7.46 -20.87 -20.36
C GLU A 44 6.19 -21.72 -20.47
N ILE A 45 5.23 -21.52 -19.56
CA ILE A 45 3.92 -22.20 -19.58
C ILE A 45 3.12 -21.84 -20.85
N ALA A 46 3.24 -20.61 -21.34
CA ALA A 46 2.58 -20.14 -22.55
C ALA A 46 3.33 -20.53 -23.83
N GLU A 47 4.43 -21.28 -23.75
CA GLU A 47 5.27 -21.67 -24.89
C GLU A 47 5.72 -20.47 -25.73
N GLY A 48 5.92 -19.31 -25.09
CA GLY A 48 6.29 -18.06 -25.75
C GLY A 48 5.17 -17.37 -26.53
N ASP A 49 3.92 -17.82 -26.46
CA ASP A 49 2.80 -17.13 -27.09
C ASP A 49 2.39 -15.87 -26.32
N CYS A 50 3.01 -14.75 -26.68
CA CYS A 50 2.73 -13.43 -26.12
C CYS A 50 1.25 -13.03 -26.28
N LYS A 51 0.58 -13.47 -27.36
CA LYS A 51 -0.80 -13.05 -27.69
C LYS A 51 -1.83 -13.70 -26.76
N ARG A 52 -1.45 -14.80 -26.10
CA ARG A 52 -2.29 -15.46 -25.08
C ARG A 52 -2.66 -14.53 -23.92
N CYS A 53 -1.78 -13.59 -23.59
CA CYS A 53 -2.03 -12.58 -22.56
C CYS A 53 -2.14 -11.17 -23.16
N HIS A 54 -1.21 -10.79 -24.03
CA HIS A 54 -1.24 -9.51 -24.73
C HIS A 54 -2.10 -9.61 -26.00
N HIS A 55 -3.41 -9.67 -25.79
CA HIS A 55 -4.42 -9.85 -26.84
C HIS A 55 -4.49 -8.71 -27.87
N PHE A 56 -3.79 -7.59 -27.63
CA PHE A 56 -3.70 -6.45 -28.54
C PHE A 56 -2.22 -6.07 -28.79
N SER A 57 -1.40 -7.07 -29.11
CA SER A 57 0.01 -6.90 -29.48
C SER A 57 0.23 -6.95 -30.99
N GLY A 58 0.53 -5.78 -31.55
CA GLY A 58 1.34 -5.66 -32.77
C GLY A 58 2.83 -5.71 -32.40
N ASP A 59 3.62 -4.74 -32.84
CA ASP A 59 5.07 -4.67 -32.55
C ASP A 59 5.42 -4.33 -31.09
N LYS A 60 4.41 -4.08 -30.24
CA LYS A 60 4.60 -3.68 -28.83
C LYS A 60 3.74 -4.52 -27.89
N THR A 61 4.27 -4.75 -26.70
CA THR A 61 3.59 -5.42 -25.57
C THR A 61 3.36 -4.41 -24.44
N PRO A 62 2.41 -3.47 -24.60
CA PRO A 62 2.12 -2.51 -23.54
C PRO A 62 1.53 -3.21 -22.31
N PRO A 63 1.69 -2.62 -21.12
CA PRO A 63 1.04 -3.15 -19.93
C PRO A 63 -0.48 -3.00 -20.01
N CYS A 64 -1.22 -3.87 -19.31
CA CYS A 64 -2.68 -3.90 -19.34
C CYS A 64 -3.30 -2.53 -19.02
N TRP A 65 -2.71 -1.78 -18.08
CA TRP A 65 -3.22 -0.47 -17.65
C TRP A 65 -3.06 0.66 -18.68
N ALA A 66 -2.38 0.42 -19.80
CA ALA A 66 -2.32 1.38 -20.90
C ALA A 66 -3.71 1.58 -21.55
N CYS A 67 -4.55 0.54 -21.53
CA CYS A 67 -5.92 0.58 -22.07
C CYS A 67 -6.98 0.29 -20.99
N HIS A 68 -6.70 -0.62 -20.06
CA HIS A 68 -7.64 -0.99 -19.00
C HIS A 68 -7.46 -0.07 -17.79
N THR A 69 -8.45 0.78 -17.51
CA THR A 69 -8.44 1.71 -16.35
C THR A 69 -9.24 1.18 -15.17
N ALA A 70 -9.31 1.93 -14.07
CA ALA A 70 -10.14 1.58 -12.92
C ALA A 70 -11.63 1.43 -13.28
N GLU A 71 -12.08 2.24 -14.22
CA GLU A 71 -13.44 2.29 -14.73
C GLU A 71 -13.50 1.70 -16.15
N ALA A 72 -14.69 1.25 -16.54
CA ALA A 72 -14.94 0.72 -17.86
C ALA A 72 -14.80 1.82 -18.92
N GLN A 73 -14.15 1.50 -20.03
CA GLN A 73 -14.08 2.35 -21.21
C GLN A 73 -14.90 1.74 -22.34
N LYS A 74 -15.22 2.54 -23.36
CA LYS A 74 -15.94 2.07 -24.56
C LYS A 74 -15.28 0.88 -25.25
N VAL A 75 -13.96 0.76 -25.12
CA VAL A 75 -13.13 -0.21 -25.85
C VAL A 75 -12.40 -1.20 -24.93
N ALA A 76 -12.53 -1.06 -23.60
CA ALA A 76 -11.77 -1.86 -22.65
C ALA A 76 -12.55 -2.06 -21.33
N VAL A 77 -12.58 -3.31 -20.86
CA VAL A 77 -13.11 -3.64 -19.53
C VAL A 77 -12.23 -3.03 -18.42
N PRO A 78 -12.77 -2.84 -17.20
CA PRO A 78 -11.97 -2.39 -16.06
C PRO A 78 -10.74 -3.28 -15.82
N LEU A 79 -9.62 -2.69 -15.37
CA LEU A 79 -8.35 -3.39 -15.12
C LEU A 79 -8.48 -4.57 -14.17
N ARG A 80 -9.32 -4.43 -13.14
CA ARG A 80 -9.63 -5.51 -12.19
C ARG A 80 -10.27 -6.70 -12.90
N GLU A 81 -11.17 -6.44 -13.84
CA GLU A 81 -11.86 -7.47 -14.61
C GLU A 81 -10.94 -8.09 -15.65
N ALA A 82 -10.09 -7.29 -16.32
CA ALA A 82 -9.08 -7.79 -17.24
C ALA A 82 -8.15 -8.82 -16.57
N TYR A 83 -7.59 -8.49 -15.40
CA TYR A 83 -6.72 -9.41 -14.66
C TYR A 83 -7.48 -10.64 -14.15
N HIS A 84 -8.58 -10.48 -13.42
CA HIS A 84 -9.28 -11.64 -12.86
C HIS A 84 -9.90 -12.52 -13.95
N GLY A 85 -10.38 -11.94 -15.05
CA GLY A 85 -10.89 -12.68 -16.20
C GLY A 85 -9.80 -13.52 -16.86
N LEU A 86 -8.66 -12.92 -17.20
CA LEU A 86 -7.56 -13.60 -17.88
C LEU A 86 -6.86 -14.64 -16.97
N CYS A 87 -6.35 -14.20 -15.81
CA CYS A 87 -5.54 -15.03 -14.94
C CYS A 87 -6.36 -16.20 -14.38
N THR A 88 -7.55 -15.93 -13.84
CA THR A 88 -8.33 -17.00 -13.18
C THR A 88 -8.93 -17.98 -14.18
N LYS A 89 -9.22 -17.55 -15.42
CA LYS A 89 -9.71 -18.48 -16.45
C LYS A 89 -8.64 -19.51 -16.81
N CYS A 90 -7.43 -19.06 -17.14
CA CYS A 90 -6.32 -19.95 -17.44
C CYS A 90 -6.00 -20.86 -16.23
N HIS A 91 -5.91 -20.28 -15.03
CA HIS A 91 -5.65 -21.06 -13.82
C HIS A 91 -6.74 -22.10 -13.50
N LYS A 92 -8.01 -21.82 -13.78
CA LYS A 92 -9.08 -22.83 -13.62
C LYS A 92 -8.87 -24.03 -14.55
N GLU A 93 -8.44 -23.80 -15.78
CA GLU A 93 -8.20 -24.86 -16.77
C GLU A 93 -7.01 -25.75 -16.39
N MET A 94 -5.98 -25.17 -15.76
CA MET A 94 -4.77 -25.89 -15.36
C MET A 94 -4.64 -26.19 -13.85
N ALA A 95 -5.73 -26.03 -13.09
CA ALA A 95 -5.76 -26.16 -11.62
C ALA A 95 -4.71 -25.29 -10.87
N GLY A 96 -4.42 -24.10 -11.39
CA GLY A 96 -3.60 -23.07 -10.76
C GLY A 96 -4.35 -22.24 -9.70
N PRO A 97 -3.69 -21.23 -9.09
CA PRO A 97 -4.25 -20.46 -8.00
C PRO A 97 -5.38 -19.54 -8.45
N VAL A 98 -6.54 -19.66 -7.79
CA VAL A 98 -7.74 -18.86 -8.11
C VAL A 98 -8.26 -18.08 -6.91
N SER A 99 -7.74 -18.32 -5.70
CA SER A 99 -8.13 -17.56 -4.52
C SER A 99 -7.36 -16.25 -4.42
N CYS A 100 -7.99 -15.23 -3.81
CA CYS A 100 -7.41 -13.89 -3.69
C CYS A 100 -6.03 -13.90 -3.00
N LYS A 101 -5.87 -14.74 -1.97
CA LYS A 101 -4.66 -14.76 -1.12
C LYS A 101 -3.47 -15.42 -1.79
N GLU A 102 -3.70 -16.36 -2.71
CA GLU A 102 -2.62 -17.05 -3.42
C GLU A 102 -1.94 -16.10 -4.42
N CYS A 103 -2.69 -15.15 -4.96
CA CYS A 103 -2.15 -14.11 -5.83
C CYS A 103 -1.68 -12.88 -5.04
N HIS A 104 -2.53 -12.30 -4.20
CA HIS A 104 -2.25 -11.01 -3.57
C HIS A 104 -1.74 -11.07 -2.13
N GLY A 105 -1.67 -12.26 -1.51
CA GLY A 105 -1.39 -12.39 -0.08
C GLY A 105 -2.58 -11.96 0.80
N SER A 106 -2.33 -11.80 2.11
CA SER A 106 -3.37 -11.41 3.06
C SER A 106 -3.80 -9.95 2.86
N PRO A 107 -5.10 -9.61 3.00
CA PRO A 107 -5.56 -8.23 2.94
C PRO A 107 -4.76 -7.36 3.90
N VAL A 108 -4.21 -6.26 3.40
CA VAL A 108 -3.58 -5.23 4.23
C VAL A 108 -4.56 -4.07 4.31
N LYS A 109 -4.99 -3.71 5.52
CA LYS A 109 -5.73 -2.46 5.71
C LYS A 109 -4.75 -1.34 5.45
N LYS A 110 -4.81 -0.74 4.26
CA LYS A 110 -4.03 0.45 3.93
C LYS A 110 -4.34 1.48 5.02
N TYR A 111 -3.30 1.92 5.72
CA TYR A 111 -3.40 2.80 6.90
C TYR A 111 -3.95 2.13 8.17
N GLU A 112 -3.58 0.87 8.45
CA GLU A 112 -3.91 0.23 9.73
C GLU A 112 -3.38 1.05 10.92
N THR A 113 -2.11 1.47 10.83
CA THR A 113 -1.47 2.39 11.78
C THR A 113 -0.73 3.49 11.02
N LEU A 114 -0.89 4.73 11.45
CA LEU A 114 -0.24 5.93 10.92
C LEU A 114 0.62 6.56 12.00
N SER A 115 1.85 6.97 11.68
CA SER A 115 2.68 7.75 12.61
C SER A 115 2.43 9.24 12.42
N ILE A 116 1.84 9.91 13.40
CA ILE A 116 1.71 11.37 13.43
C ILE A 116 2.96 11.94 14.10
N SER A 117 3.93 12.35 13.26
CA SER A 117 5.25 12.82 13.72
C SER A 117 5.47 14.33 13.58
N THR A 118 4.54 15.05 12.96
CA THR A 118 4.71 16.47 12.60
C THR A 118 5.12 17.30 13.81
N LEU A 119 4.54 17.09 14.99
CA LEU A 119 4.82 17.88 16.21
C LEU A 119 5.72 17.16 17.23
N SER A 120 6.46 16.12 16.85
CA SER A 120 7.20 15.24 17.76
C SER A 120 8.54 15.78 18.27
N LYS A 121 8.51 16.99 18.86
CA LYS A 121 9.66 17.64 19.50
C LYS A 121 9.84 17.17 20.95
N LEU A 122 8.84 17.41 21.81
CA LEU A 122 8.89 17.09 23.24
C LEU A 122 8.44 15.65 23.56
N TYR A 123 7.59 15.09 22.70
CA TYR A 123 7.06 13.75 22.80
C TYR A 123 7.40 12.97 21.53
N GLU A 124 7.38 11.64 21.64
CA GLU A 124 7.49 10.74 20.51
C GLU A 124 6.31 10.89 19.54
N PRO A 125 6.44 10.44 18.28
CA PRO A 125 5.30 10.32 17.37
C PRO A 125 4.15 9.54 17.98
N VAL A 126 2.93 9.90 17.57
CA VAL A 126 1.73 9.13 17.93
C VAL A 126 1.57 8.03 16.89
N ASP A 127 1.66 6.79 17.32
CA ASP A 127 1.23 5.63 16.52
C ASP A 127 -0.29 5.54 16.59
N PHE A 128 -0.94 6.11 15.58
CA PHE A 128 -2.39 6.21 15.49
C PHE A 128 -2.97 4.99 14.77
N PRO A 129 -3.76 4.11 15.45
CA PRO A 129 -4.37 2.95 14.82
C PRO A 129 -5.58 3.38 13.99
N HIS A 130 -5.32 4.02 12.86
CA HIS A 130 -6.31 4.62 11.98
C HIS A 130 -7.32 3.59 11.45
N GLY A 131 -6.88 2.36 11.16
CA GLY A 131 -7.77 1.27 10.75
C GLY A 131 -8.83 0.95 11.80
N ARG A 132 -8.45 0.88 13.09
CA ARG A 132 -9.42 0.64 14.19
C ARG A 132 -10.39 1.81 14.36
N HIS A 133 -9.92 3.04 14.16
CA HIS A 133 -10.78 4.21 14.26
C HIS A 133 -11.79 4.27 13.10
N ILE A 134 -11.38 3.90 11.88
CA ILE A 134 -12.31 3.78 10.74
C ILE A 134 -13.38 2.72 11.02
N GLU A 135 -13.04 1.59 11.62
CA GLU A 135 -14.03 0.56 11.96
C GLU A 135 -15.07 1.05 12.97
N ALA A 136 -14.62 1.84 13.95
CA ALA A 136 -15.49 2.41 14.97
C ALA A 136 -16.38 3.55 14.43
N VAL A 137 -15.84 4.41 13.56
CA VAL A 137 -16.49 5.66 13.13
C VAL A 137 -17.19 5.50 11.77
N LYS A 138 -16.66 4.66 10.87
CA LYS A 138 -17.12 4.36 9.49
C LYS A 138 -17.21 5.54 8.52
N VAL A 139 -17.13 6.78 9.01
CA VAL A 139 -17.31 8.00 8.22
C VAL A 139 -16.04 8.84 8.25
N CYS A 140 -15.40 9.01 7.08
CA CYS A 140 -14.13 9.75 6.97
C CYS A 140 -14.24 11.21 7.41
N LYS A 141 -15.41 11.85 7.18
CA LYS A 141 -15.63 13.28 7.45
C LYS A 141 -15.67 13.66 8.92
N GLU A 142 -15.82 12.68 9.82
CA GLU A 142 -15.78 12.89 11.26
C GLU A 142 -14.38 13.35 11.73
N CYS A 143 -13.32 12.98 10.99
CA CYS A 143 -11.97 13.49 11.23
C CYS A 143 -11.50 14.40 10.08
N HIS A 144 -11.73 13.98 8.82
CA HIS A 144 -11.44 14.77 7.63
C HIS A 144 -12.63 15.67 7.28
N HIS A 145 -12.88 16.65 8.13
CA HIS A 145 -14.01 17.59 8.08
C HIS A 145 -14.05 18.55 6.86
N MET A 146 -13.15 18.40 5.90
CA MET A 146 -13.13 19.20 4.66
C MET A 146 -13.85 18.45 3.52
N GLU A 147 -14.01 19.14 2.37
CA GLU A 147 -14.82 18.77 1.21
C GLU A 147 -14.87 17.27 0.82
N GLU A 148 -16.03 16.84 0.31
CA GLU A 148 -16.31 15.46 -0.02
C GLU A 148 -15.40 14.92 -1.14
N GLY A 149 -14.91 13.68 -0.95
CA GLY A 149 -14.16 12.95 -1.97
C GLY A 149 -12.62 13.08 -1.88
N ARG A 150 -12.08 13.94 -1.01
CA ARG A 150 -10.62 14.00 -0.80
C ARG A 150 -10.25 14.21 0.67
N THR A 151 -9.31 13.40 1.17
CA THR A 151 -8.72 13.57 2.49
C THR A 151 -7.41 14.35 2.39
N TYR A 152 -7.23 15.32 3.28
CA TYR A 152 -6.02 16.12 3.39
C TYR A 152 -5.33 15.86 4.74
N ASN A 153 -4.02 16.06 4.78
CA ASN A 153 -3.29 16.09 6.04
C ASN A 153 -3.70 17.32 6.84
N CYS A 154 -3.81 17.19 8.17
CA CYS A 154 -4.19 18.28 9.05
C CYS A 154 -3.27 19.51 8.87
N SER A 155 -1.96 19.26 8.67
CA SER A 155 -0.95 20.31 8.49
C SER A 155 -1.04 21.09 7.18
N SER A 156 -1.88 20.65 6.24
CA SER A 156 -2.15 21.40 5.00
C SER A 156 -2.99 22.66 5.26
N CYS A 157 -3.76 22.69 6.34
CA CYS A 157 -4.61 23.82 6.71
C CYS A 157 -4.33 24.34 8.14
N HIS A 158 -4.03 23.44 9.08
CA HIS A 158 -3.68 23.81 10.45
C HIS A 158 -2.18 24.04 10.58
N THR A 159 -1.80 25.28 10.89
CA THR A 159 -0.39 25.67 11.00
C THR A 159 0.25 25.12 12.28
N ARG A 160 1.58 24.96 12.28
CA ARG A 160 2.32 24.52 13.45
C ARG A 160 2.32 25.54 14.59
N GLU A 161 2.15 26.80 14.23
CA GLU A 161 2.10 27.91 15.17
C GLU A 161 0.87 27.76 16.09
N ASP A 162 1.09 28.04 17.36
CA ASP A 162 0.09 28.33 18.37
C ASP A 162 -0.49 29.72 18.10
N VAL A 163 -1.19 29.88 16.97
CA VAL A 163 -1.70 31.19 16.55
C VAL A 163 -2.86 31.59 17.47
N TYR A 164 -2.55 32.29 18.54
CA TYR A 164 -3.42 33.31 19.12
C TYR A 164 -2.86 34.67 18.70
N ARG A 165 -2.88 34.97 17.39
CA ARG A 165 -2.56 36.31 16.90
C ARG A 165 -3.82 37.18 17.03
N TYR A 166 -3.84 38.01 18.07
CA TYR A 166 -4.92 38.95 18.37
C TYR A 166 -5.25 39.91 17.19
N GLU A 167 -4.26 40.21 16.35
CA GLU A 167 -4.39 41.19 15.25
C GLU A 167 -4.83 40.60 13.91
N GLN A 168 -4.78 39.28 13.74
CA GLN A 168 -5.20 38.64 12.49
C GLN A 168 -6.30 37.66 12.83
N ARG A 169 -7.51 37.94 12.33
CA ARG A 169 -8.72 37.10 12.26
C ARG A 169 -8.45 35.76 11.53
N ALA A 170 -7.39 35.03 11.87
CA ALA A 170 -7.08 33.73 11.33
C ALA A 170 -8.04 32.72 11.97
N VAL A 171 -9.08 32.38 11.21
CA VAL A 171 -10.22 31.50 11.53
C VAL A 171 -9.79 30.03 11.74
N THR A 172 -8.50 29.73 11.97
CA THR A 172 -8.00 28.36 12.00
C THR A 172 -7.23 28.08 13.29
N ILE A 173 -7.64 27.02 13.99
CA ILE A 173 -6.94 26.50 15.17
C ILE A 173 -5.57 25.96 14.76
N GLY A 174 -4.55 26.16 15.60
CA GLY A 174 -3.22 25.57 15.38
C GLY A 174 -3.26 24.04 15.40
N LEU A 175 -2.27 23.40 14.78
CA LEU A 175 -2.20 21.95 14.53
C LEU A 175 -2.25 21.12 15.81
N LYS A 176 -1.59 21.58 16.88
CA LYS A 176 -1.67 20.94 18.21
C LYS A 176 -3.11 20.96 18.74
N GLY A 177 -3.78 22.10 18.58
CA GLY A 177 -5.19 22.28 18.95
C GLY A 177 -6.12 21.39 18.13
N ALA A 178 -5.88 21.28 16.82
CA ALA A 178 -6.65 20.42 15.93
C ALA A 178 -6.57 18.94 16.34
N TYR A 179 -5.37 18.41 16.59
CA TYR A 179 -5.20 17.02 17.03
C TYR A 179 -5.88 16.75 18.38
N HIS A 180 -5.59 17.57 19.40
CA HIS A 180 -6.19 17.39 20.73
C HIS A 180 -7.70 17.60 20.71
N GLY A 181 -8.20 18.57 19.94
CA GLY A 181 -9.61 18.83 19.78
C GLY A 181 -10.35 17.66 19.15
N SER A 182 -9.82 17.08 18.07
CA SER A 182 -10.43 15.93 17.41
C SER A 182 -10.38 14.67 18.28
N CYS A 183 -9.20 14.28 18.78
CA CYS A 183 -9.04 13.02 19.52
C CYS A 183 -9.70 13.06 20.89
N LEU A 184 -9.43 14.09 21.70
CA LEU A 184 -9.89 14.12 23.10
C LEU A 184 -11.40 14.37 23.19
N SER A 185 -11.98 15.17 22.29
CA SER A 185 -13.42 15.43 22.33
C SER A 185 -14.22 14.16 22.04
N CYS A 186 -13.82 13.37 21.05
CA CYS A 186 -14.47 12.09 20.75
C CYS A 186 -14.29 11.09 21.91
N HIS A 187 -13.08 10.95 22.46
CA HIS A 187 -12.83 10.05 23.58
C HIS A 187 -13.62 10.44 24.84
N ARG A 188 -13.73 11.74 25.14
CA ARG A 188 -14.58 12.23 26.23
C ARG A 188 -16.05 11.93 25.99
N LYS A 189 -16.56 12.24 24.79
CA LYS A 189 -17.97 12.03 24.42
C LYS A 189 -18.39 10.57 24.48
N THR A 190 -17.51 9.68 24.02
CA THR A 190 -17.79 8.24 23.95
C THR A 190 -17.41 7.49 25.22
N GLY A 191 -16.65 8.11 26.13
CA GLY A 191 -16.05 7.44 27.29
C GLY A 191 -15.03 6.36 26.90
N LYS A 192 -14.54 6.35 25.66
CA LYS A 192 -13.64 5.33 25.13
C LYS A 192 -12.33 5.96 24.69
N GLY A 193 -11.22 5.25 24.92
CA GLY A 193 -9.90 5.67 24.48
C GLY A 193 -9.14 6.55 25.48
N PRO A 194 -7.86 6.82 25.22
CA PRO A 194 -6.98 7.52 26.14
C PRO A 194 -7.28 9.02 26.25
N LEU A 195 -7.20 9.54 27.48
CA LEU A 195 -7.26 10.99 27.78
C LEU A 195 -5.97 11.52 28.44
N LYS A 196 -5.07 10.63 28.87
CA LYS A 196 -3.82 10.99 29.54
C LYS A 196 -2.74 11.29 28.48
N CYS A 197 -1.90 12.30 28.73
CA CYS A 197 -0.90 12.80 27.77
C CYS A 197 0.01 11.69 27.21
N THR A 198 0.54 10.84 28.10
CA THR A 198 1.51 9.80 27.72
C THR A 198 0.88 8.54 27.13
N ALA A 199 -0.46 8.45 27.11
CA ALA A 199 -1.16 7.31 26.55
C ALA A 199 -1.29 7.40 25.02
N CYS A 200 -1.15 8.60 24.43
CA CYS A 200 -1.13 8.79 22.98
C CYS A 200 0.29 8.99 22.44
N HIS A 201 1.11 9.78 23.14
CA HIS A 201 2.50 10.05 22.74
C HIS A 201 3.42 9.97 23.96
N LYS A 202 4.45 9.13 23.91
CA LYS A 202 5.37 8.95 25.04
C LYS A 202 6.27 10.17 25.22
N ARG A 203 6.61 10.50 26.47
CA ARG A 203 7.63 11.54 26.72
C ARG A 203 8.96 11.05 26.16
N ARG A 204 9.66 11.90 25.42
CA ARG A 204 11.05 11.61 25.08
C ARG A 204 11.88 11.62 26.36
N ALA A 205 12.81 10.67 26.48
CA ALA A 205 13.78 10.68 27.57
C ALA A 205 14.56 12.01 27.54
N LYS A 206 14.79 12.60 28.72
CA LYS A 206 15.74 13.71 28.84
C LYS A 206 17.12 13.14 28.45
N ARG A 207 17.72 13.72 27.40
CA ARG A 207 19.16 13.60 27.18
C ARG A 207 19.88 14.42 28.24
#